data_AF-A0A2S6PIH5-F1
#
_entry.id   AF-A0A2S6PIH5-F1
#
_cell.length_a   1.000
_cell.length_b   1.000
_cell.length_c   1.000
_cell.angle_alpha   90.00
_cell.angle_beta   90.00
_cell.angle_gamma   90.00
#
_symmetry.space_group_name_H-M   'P 1'
#
loop_
_entity.id
_entity.type
_entity.pdbx_description
1 polymer ?
#
loop_
_entity_poly.entity_id
_entity_poly.type
_entity_poly.pdbx_seq_one_letter_code
_entity_poly.pdbx_strand_id
1 'polypeptide(L)'
;MRTAPARLPPRPPGCRGPVESDTGTFPPHPIRGVRAVHARQASCPSDFAEVTVDFEPWEAGVVFETAADLAVDGDDDPEWQAECRAAVEAGIRDELTRPGAELSPAAAVVLRRMRFHPVDSHPRAFLQAGRLAVRNALAAAHRPPQAATERRG
;
A
#
# COMPACT_ATOMS: atom_id res chain seq x y z
N MET A 1 -3.94 20.09 44.14
CA MET A 1 -3.29 18.83 43.72
C MET A 1 -3.36 18.77 42.20
N ARG A 2 -2.23 18.97 41.49
CA ARG A 2 -2.13 18.91 40.03
C ARG A 2 -1.35 17.66 39.65
N THR A 3 -1.98 16.77 38.91
CA THR A 3 -1.40 15.52 38.40
C THR A 3 -0.48 15.85 37.21
N ALA A 4 0.78 15.40 37.27
CA ALA A 4 1.73 15.50 36.16
C ALA A 4 1.36 14.47 35.06
N PRO A 5 1.60 14.76 33.77
CA PRO A 5 1.42 13.77 32.71
C PRO A 5 2.52 12.71 32.77
N ALA A 6 2.12 11.44 32.61
CA ALA A 6 3.02 10.30 32.57
C ALA A 6 4.04 10.45 31.43
N ARG A 7 5.34 10.45 31.78
CA ARG A 7 6.42 10.26 30.80
C ARG A 7 6.36 8.83 30.28
N LEU A 8 6.31 8.66 28.96
CA LEU A 8 6.58 7.38 28.31
C LEU A 8 7.96 6.85 28.72
N PRO A 9 8.12 5.52 28.91
CA PRO A 9 9.43 4.93 29.14
C PRO A 9 10.33 5.05 27.90
N PRO A 10 11.65 5.23 28.06
CA PRO A 10 12.58 5.21 26.94
C PRO A 10 12.66 3.82 26.30
N ARG A 11 12.74 3.79 24.96
CA ARG A 11 12.89 2.57 24.15
C ARG A 11 14.20 1.84 24.49
N PRO A 12 14.20 0.51 24.62
CA PRO A 12 15.44 -0.25 24.75
C PRO A 12 16.25 -0.25 23.43
N PRO A 13 17.59 -0.10 23.48
CA PRO A 13 18.44 -0.18 22.29
C PRO A 13 18.87 -1.62 22.00
N GLY A 14 18.79 -2.03 20.72
CA GLY A 14 19.27 -3.32 20.21
C GLY A 14 18.18 -4.41 20.26
N CYS A 15 17.93 -5.21 19.22
CA CYS A 15 18.83 -5.74 18.21
C CYS A 15 18.19 -5.74 16.82
N ARG A 16 18.96 -5.30 15.82
CA ARG A 16 18.68 -5.46 14.40
C ARG A 16 19.04 -6.90 14.02
N GLY A 17 18.05 -7.80 13.99
CA GLY A 17 18.19 -9.12 13.37
C GLY A 17 17.63 -9.09 11.94
N PRO A 18 18.11 -9.94 11.02
CA PRO A 18 17.39 -10.19 9.77
C PRO A 18 16.02 -10.76 10.16
N VAL A 19 14.94 -10.12 9.70
CA VAL A 19 13.61 -10.72 9.77
C VAL A 19 13.69 -11.97 8.89
N GLU A 20 13.88 -13.15 9.50
CA GLU A 20 13.71 -14.41 8.80
C GLU A 20 12.27 -14.41 8.30
N SER A 21 12.11 -14.44 6.97
CA SER A 21 10.82 -14.43 6.30
C SER A 21 10.03 -15.65 6.73
N ASP A 22 9.18 -15.47 7.74
CA ASP A 22 8.23 -16.47 8.17
C ASP A 22 7.37 -16.83 6.95
N THR A 23 7.40 -18.09 6.53
CA THR A 23 6.85 -18.53 5.24
C THR A 23 5.32 -18.30 5.15
N GLY A 24 4.66 -17.98 6.28
CA GLY A 24 3.25 -17.62 6.37
C GLY A 24 2.95 -16.12 6.48
N THR A 25 3.93 -15.22 6.34
CA THR A 25 3.75 -13.78 6.54
C THR A 25 3.87 -12.99 5.23
N PHE A 26 2.98 -12.02 5.01
CA PHE A 26 3.01 -11.13 3.86
C PHE A 26 3.42 -9.69 4.24
N PRO A 27 4.36 -9.07 3.50
CA PRO A 27 5.14 -9.64 2.38
C PRO A 27 6.36 -10.46 2.87
N PRO A 28 6.77 -11.52 2.15
CA PRO A 28 7.92 -12.35 2.53
C PRO A 28 9.28 -11.65 2.32
N HIS A 29 9.33 -10.62 1.47
CA HIS A 29 10.48 -9.76 1.23
C HIS A 29 9.95 -8.42 0.69
N PRO A 30 10.74 -7.34 0.68
CA PRO A 30 10.34 -6.07 0.07
C PRO A 30 9.81 -6.24 -1.37
N ILE A 31 8.67 -5.62 -1.66
CA ILE A 31 8.05 -5.58 -3.01
C ILE A 31 7.82 -4.12 -3.36
N ARG A 32 8.63 -3.58 -4.26
CA ARG A 32 8.62 -2.16 -4.63
C ARG A 32 7.89 -1.91 -5.93
N GLY A 33 7.31 -0.73 -6.07
CA GLY A 33 6.75 -0.24 -7.33
C GLY A 33 5.54 -1.04 -7.81
N VAL A 34 4.73 -1.59 -6.90
CA VAL A 34 3.54 -2.34 -7.25
C VAL A 34 2.51 -1.39 -7.81
N ARG A 35 2.36 -1.44 -9.13
CA ARG A 35 1.38 -0.64 -9.87
C ARG A 35 0.03 -1.36 -9.89
N ALA A 36 -1.03 -0.64 -9.55
CA ALA A 36 -2.41 -1.10 -9.66
C ALA A 36 -3.25 -0.09 -10.43
N VAL A 37 -4.01 -0.59 -11.40
CA VAL A 37 -4.91 0.22 -12.23
C VAL A 37 -6.30 -0.39 -12.14
N HIS A 38 -7.24 0.38 -11.62
CA HIS A 38 -8.64 0.11 -11.74
C HIS A 38 -9.19 0.99 -12.87
N ALA A 39 -9.53 0.37 -14.00
CA ALA A 39 -10.16 1.05 -15.12
C ALA A 39 -11.36 0.23 -15.59
N ARG A 40 -12.57 0.78 -15.47
CA ARG A 40 -13.81 0.15 -15.95
C ARG A 40 -14.43 1.04 -17.02
N GLN A 41 -14.42 0.57 -18.26
CA GLN A 41 -15.00 1.28 -19.42
C GLN A 41 -16.23 0.55 -19.96
N ALA A 42 -17.17 0.17 -19.08
CA ALA A 42 -18.29 -0.71 -19.44
C ALA A 42 -19.55 0.01 -19.96
N SER A 43 -19.43 1.28 -20.40
CA SER A 43 -20.52 2.25 -20.63
C SER A 43 -20.80 3.11 -19.40
N CYS A 44 -20.83 4.43 -19.60
CA CYS A 44 -20.92 5.49 -18.59
C CYS A 44 -21.87 5.14 -17.43
N PRO A 45 -21.44 5.26 -16.16
CA PRO A 45 -20.17 5.84 -15.70
C PRO A 45 -18.96 4.92 -15.90
N SER A 46 -17.82 5.53 -16.23
CA SER A 46 -16.51 4.88 -16.25
C SER A 46 -15.83 5.07 -14.89
N ASP A 47 -15.03 4.10 -14.48
CA ASP A 47 -14.25 4.20 -13.24
C ASP A 47 -12.75 4.25 -13.61
N PHE A 48 -11.99 5.14 -13.00
CA PHE A 48 -10.53 5.21 -13.16
C PHE A 48 -9.82 5.51 -11.83
N ALA A 49 -8.83 4.70 -11.49
CA ALA A 49 -7.84 5.00 -10.46
C ALA A 49 -6.53 4.25 -10.76
N GLU A 50 -5.41 4.93 -10.63
CA GLU A 50 -4.09 4.31 -10.73
C GLU A 50 -3.24 4.69 -9.51
N VAL A 51 -2.62 3.68 -8.90
CA VAL A 51 -1.75 3.85 -7.73
C VAL A 51 -0.47 3.04 -7.88
N THR A 52 0.60 3.53 -7.25
CA THR A 52 1.84 2.77 -7.06
C THR A 52 2.17 2.72 -5.59
N VAL A 53 2.38 1.51 -5.07
CA VAL A 53 2.68 1.26 -3.65
C VAL A 53 3.89 0.34 -3.51
N ASP A 54 4.60 0.48 -2.39
CA ASP A 54 5.59 -0.48 -1.94
C ASP A 54 5.02 -1.28 -0.76
N PHE A 55 5.38 -2.56 -0.67
CA PHE A 55 5.09 -3.42 0.48
C PHE A 55 6.41 -3.85 1.12
N GLU A 56 6.63 -3.43 2.36
CA GLU A 56 7.78 -3.82 3.17
C GLU A 56 7.37 -4.80 4.25
N PRO A 57 8.20 -5.82 4.54
CA PRO A 57 8.00 -6.66 5.72
C PRO A 57 8.02 -5.80 6.99
N TRP A 58 7.09 -6.06 7.90
CA TRP A 58 6.90 -5.33 9.14
C TRP A 58 6.57 -6.28 10.30
N GLU A 59 6.36 -5.74 11.51
CA GLU A 59 5.73 -6.50 12.59
C GLU A 59 4.26 -6.81 12.25
N ALA A 60 3.69 -7.78 12.96
CA ALA A 60 2.32 -8.26 12.71
C ALA A 60 1.31 -7.10 12.66
N GLY A 61 0.50 -7.07 11.59
CA GLY A 61 -0.44 -5.99 11.28
C GLY A 61 -0.14 -5.30 9.95
N VAL A 62 -0.90 -4.22 9.68
CA VAL A 62 -0.73 -3.40 8.48
C VAL A 62 -0.62 -1.94 8.87
N VAL A 63 0.54 -1.35 8.60
CA VAL A 63 0.78 0.09 8.70
C VAL A 63 0.73 0.68 7.30
N PHE A 64 0.07 1.82 7.15
CA PHE A 64 -0.01 2.54 5.89
C PHE A 64 0.65 3.91 6.04
N GLU A 65 1.55 4.22 5.12
CA GLU A 65 2.30 5.45 5.09
C GLU A 65 2.22 6.09 3.69
N THR A 66 2.26 7.42 3.66
CA THR A 66 2.43 8.18 2.41
C THR A 66 3.87 8.61 2.30
N ALA A 67 4.49 8.37 1.14
CA ALA A 67 5.85 8.83 0.90
C ALA A 67 5.92 10.37 0.95
N ALA A 68 7.01 10.91 1.53
CA ALA A 68 7.23 12.35 1.61
C ALA A 68 7.27 13.02 0.22
N ASP A 69 7.67 12.26 -0.80
CA ASP A 69 7.74 12.61 -2.20
C ASP A 69 6.59 12.01 -3.02
N LEU A 70 5.40 11.83 -2.42
CA LEU A 70 4.21 11.33 -3.11
C LEU A 70 3.96 12.13 -4.41
N ALA A 71 4.02 11.42 -5.54
CA ALA A 71 3.65 11.99 -6.83
C ALA A 71 2.13 11.91 -7.03
N VAL A 72 1.49 13.05 -7.29
CA VAL A 72 0.06 13.12 -7.61
C VAL A 72 -0.11 13.76 -8.99
N ASP A 73 -0.81 13.04 -9.88
CA ASP A 73 -1.12 13.51 -11.23
C ASP A 73 -2.63 13.58 -11.47
N GLY A 74 -3.11 14.68 -12.04
CA GLY A 74 -4.48 14.78 -12.58
C GLY A 74 -5.55 15.31 -11.62
N ASP A 75 -5.18 15.67 -10.40
CA ASP A 75 -6.04 16.34 -9.41
C ASP A 75 -5.17 17.18 -8.46
N ASP A 76 -5.65 18.35 -8.06
CA ASP A 76 -4.96 19.31 -7.19
C ASP A 76 -5.71 19.62 -5.89
N ASP A 77 -6.87 18.99 -5.64
CA ASP A 77 -7.66 19.19 -4.43
C ASP A 77 -7.10 18.33 -3.27
N PRO A 78 -6.53 18.95 -2.21
CA PRO A 78 -5.90 18.20 -1.13
C PRO A 78 -6.88 17.41 -0.27
N GLU A 79 -8.13 17.88 -0.11
CA GLU A 79 -9.18 17.20 0.66
C GLU A 79 -9.65 15.96 -0.10
N TRP A 80 -9.94 16.14 -1.39
CA TRP A 80 -10.33 15.03 -2.27
C TRP A 80 -9.25 13.96 -2.39
N GLN A 81 -7.98 14.38 -2.52
CA GLN A 81 -6.86 13.45 -2.50
C GLN A 81 -6.73 12.72 -1.16
N ALA A 82 -7.03 13.36 -0.02
CA ALA A 82 -7.01 12.72 1.29
C ALA A 82 -8.09 11.63 1.39
N GLU A 83 -9.31 11.90 0.91
CA GLU A 83 -10.37 10.90 0.83
C GLU A 83 -9.96 9.71 -0.05
N CYS A 84 -9.36 9.99 -1.21
CA CYS A 84 -8.89 8.94 -2.10
C CYS A 84 -7.73 8.13 -1.49
N ARG A 85 -6.81 8.76 -0.77
CA ARG A 85 -5.74 8.06 0.00
C ARG A 85 -6.33 7.13 1.05
N ALA A 86 -7.29 7.61 1.84
CA ALA A 86 -7.99 6.80 2.84
C ALA A 86 -8.73 5.62 2.18
N ALA A 87 -9.28 5.82 0.99
CA ALA A 87 -9.93 4.76 0.23
C ALA A 87 -8.93 3.69 -0.25
N VAL A 88 -7.75 4.08 -0.74
CA VAL A 88 -6.66 3.13 -1.09
C VAL A 88 -6.27 2.29 0.13
N GLU A 89 -6.03 2.95 1.26
CA GLU A 89 -5.66 2.31 2.52
C GLU A 89 -6.73 1.32 2.98
N ALA A 90 -8.01 1.71 2.95
CA ALA A 90 -9.12 0.83 3.26
C ALA A 90 -9.17 -0.39 2.32
N GLY A 91 -8.99 -0.18 1.01
CA GLY A 91 -8.96 -1.27 0.04
C GLY A 91 -7.83 -2.27 0.28
N ILE A 92 -6.64 -1.79 0.66
CA ILE A 92 -5.49 -2.63 0.99
C ILE A 92 -5.78 -3.45 2.26
N ARG A 93 -6.28 -2.81 3.32
CA ARG A 93 -6.64 -3.51 4.56
C ARG A 93 -7.72 -4.56 4.34
N ASP A 94 -8.77 -4.21 3.61
CA ASP A 94 -9.87 -5.12 3.29
C ASP A 94 -9.38 -6.40 2.59
N GLU A 95 -8.48 -6.25 1.62
CA GLU A 95 -7.96 -7.41 0.87
C GLU A 95 -7.00 -8.25 1.72
N LEU A 96 -6.13 -7.62 2.52
CA LEU A 96 -5.17 -8.33 3.38
C LEU A 96 -5.83 -9.04 4.56
N THR A 97 -6.95 -8.51 5.07
CA THR A 97 -7.69 -9.09 6.20
C THR A 97 -8.86 -9.95 5.77
N ARG A 98 -9.01 -10.18 4.46
CA ARG A 98 -10.10 -10.97 3.91
C ARG A 98 -10.07 -12.39 4.48
N PRO A 99 -11.19 -12.90 5.01
CA PRO A 99 -11.27 -14.27 5.50
C PRO A 99 -10.90 -15.27 4.39
N GLY A 100 -10.00 -16.20 4.71
CA GLY A 100 -9.48 -17.20 3.77
C GLY A 100 -8.14 -16.84 3.11
N ALA A 101 -7.55 -15.68 3.42
CA ALA A 101 -6.13 -15.45 3.15
C ALA A 101 -5.30 -16.36 4.07
N GLU A 102 -4.51 -17.28 3.49
CA GLU A 102 -3.63 -18.19 4.24
C GLU A 102 -2.39 -17.49 4.83
N LEU A 103 -2.23 -16.19 4.55
CA LEU A 103 -1.08 -15.39 4.96
C LEU A 103 -1.47 -14.41 6.07
N SER A 104 -0.61 -14.33 7.09
CA SER A 104 -0.71 -13.31 8.14
C SER A 104 -0.14 -11.99 7.62
N PRO A 105 -0.90 -10.88 7.65
CA PRO A 105 -0.37 -9.60 7.21
C PRO A 105 0.61 -9.04 8.26
N ALA A 106 1.84 -8.74 7.83
CA ALA A 106 2.85 -8.02 8.59
C ALA A 106 3.57 -7.07 7.62
N ALA A 107 2.86 -6.01 7.24
CA ALA A 107 3.25 -5.15 6.12
C ALA A 107 3.26 -3.68 6.50
N ALA A 108 4.33 -2.98 6.15
CA ALA A 108 4.35 -1.53 6.03
C ALA A 108 4.14 -1.18 4.55
N VAL A 109 3.06 -0.46 4.26
CA VAL A 109 2.65 -0.12 2.90
C VAL A 109 2.92 1.35 2.65
N VAL A 110 3.73 1.66 1.64
CA VAL A 110 4.12 3.03 1.32
C VAL A 110 3.51 3.44 -0.01
N LEU A 111 2.61 4.42 0.02
CA LEU A 111 2.02 5.00 -1.19
C LEU A 111 3.01 5.98 -1.85
N ARG A 112 3.36 5.70 -3.11
CA ARG A 112 4.38 6.43 -3.88
C ARG A 112 3.80 7.33 -4.96
N ARG A 113 2.70 6.90 -5.59
CA ARG A 113 2.07 7.65 -6.67
C ARG A 113 0.57 7.44 -6.68
N MET A 114 -0.16 8.50 -6.99
CA MET A 114 -1.56 8.47 -7.36
C MET A 114 -1.77 9.18 -8.68
N ARG A 115 -2.63 8.62 -9.52
CA ARG A 115 -3.04 9.24 -10.77
C ARG A 115 -4.56 9.23 -10.88
N PHE A 116 -5.09 10.40 -11.20
CA PHE A 116 -6.51 10.70 -11.28
C PHE A 116 -6.90 10.94 -12.75
N HIS A 117 -8.16 10.63 -13.05
CA HIS A 117 -8.86 11.09 -14.24
C HIS A 117 -9.87 12.16 -13.79
N PRO A 118 -9.98 13.30 -14.50
CA PRO A 118 -10.78 14.44 -14.03
C PRO A 118 -12.27 14.14 -13.77
N VAL A 119 -12.82 13.12 -14.42
CA VAL A 119 -14.26 12.79 -14.35
C VAL A 119 -14.52 11.40 -13.79
N ASP A 120 -13.59 10.48 -14.00
CA ASP A 120 -13.83 9.05 -13.73
C ASP A 120 -13.16 8.58 -12.44
N SER A 121 -12.40 9.47 -11.77
CA SER A 121 -11.79 9.17 -10.48
C SER A 121 -12.68 9.55 -9.31
N HIS A 122 -12.81 8.62 -8.38
CA HIS A 122 -13.56 8.80 -7.15
C HIS A 122 -13.06 7.80 -6.08
N PRO A 123 -13.34 8.04 -4.78
CA PRO A 123 -12.84 7.20 -3.68
C PRO A 123 -13.10 5.71 -3.88
N ARG A 124 -14.28 5.33 -4.38
CA ARG A 124 -14.60 3.91 -4.65
C ARG A 124 -13.69 3.26 -5.71
N ALA A 125 -13.24 4.00 -6.73
CA ALA A 125 -12.29 3.48 -7.72
C ALA A 125 -10.91 3.26 -7.07
N PHE A 126 -10.47 4.19 -6.21
CA PHE A 126 -9.23 4.07 -5.44
C PHE A 126 -9.26 2.93 -4.42
N LEU A 127 -10.42 2.65 -3.81
CA LEU A 127 -10.61 1.47 -2.97
C LEU A 127 -10.41 0.16 -3.76
N GLN A 128 -10.92 0.08 -4.99
CA GLN A 128 -10.65 -1.09 -5.84
C GLN A 128 -9.18 -1.16 -6.27
N ALA A 129 -8.55 -0.02 -6.56
CA ALA A 129 -7.12 0.03 -6.88
C ALA A 129 -6.25 -0.46 -5.70
N GLY A 130 -6.61 -0.12 -4.46
CA GLY A 130 -5.94 -0.64 -3.25
C GLY A 130 -6.03 -2.17 -3.13
N ARG A 131 -7.22 -2.74 -3.35
CA ARG A 131 -7.40 -4.21 -3.39
C ARG A 131 -6.56 -4.86 -4.49
N LEU A 132 -6.55 -4.26 -5.68
CA LEU A 132 -5.73 -4.74 -6.81
C LEU A 132 -4.24 -4.66 -6.50
N ALA A 133 -3.77 -3.65 -5.76
CA ALA A 133 -2.37 -3.55 -5.38
C ALA A 133 -1.91 -4.74 -4.54
N VAL A 134 -2.72 -5.16 -3.56
CA VAL A 134 -2.43 -6.37 -2.76
C VAL A 134 -2.38 -7.62 -3.64
N ARG A 135 -3.37 -7.80 -4.53
CA ARG A 135 -3.40 -8.96 -5.45
C ARG A 135 -2.19 -8.98 -6.38
N ASN A 136 -1.80 -7.82 -6.91
CA ASN A 136 -0.63 -7.69 -7.76
C ASN A 136 0.67 -8.00 -6.99
N ALA A 137 0.77 -7.55 -5.74
CA ALA A 137 1.91 -7.83 -4.88
C ALA A 137 1.99 -9.32 -4.51
N LEU A 138 0.87 -9.96 -4.16
CA LEU A 138 0.80 -11.40 -3.96
C LEU A 138 1.25 -12.15 -5.22
N ALA A 139 0.73 -11.79 -6.40
CA ALA A 139 1.16 -12.40 -7.65
C ALA A 139 2.66 -12.18 -7.95
N ALA A 140 3.21 -11.02 -7.57
CA ALA A 140 4.63 -10.72 -7.71
C ALA A 140 5.50 -11.53 -6.74
N ALA A 141 5.05 -11.76 -5.50
CA ALA A 141 5.76 -12.56 -4.50
C ALA A 141 5.86 -14.05 -4.90
N HIS A 142 4.84 -14.57 -5.58
CA HIS A 142 4.84 -15.96 -6.08
C HIS A 142 5.58 -16.13 -7.41
N ARG A 143 5.97 -15.02 -8.07
CA ARG A 143 6.79 -15.05 -9.28
C ARG A 143 8.26 -14.94 -8.86
N PRO A 144 9.17 -15.81 -9.35
CA PRO A 144 10.60 -15.64 -9.08
C PRO A 144 11.04 -14.24 -9.56
N PRO A 145 11.94 -13.57 -8.82
CA PRO A 145 12.35 -12.21 -9.13
C PRO A 145 12.85 -12.14 -10.58
N GLN A 146 12.18 -11.36 -11.41
CA GLN A 146 12.72 -11.04 -12.73
C GLN A 146 13.92 -10.14 -12.48
N ALA A 147 15.11 -10.73 -12.59
CA ALA A 147 16.37 -10.00 -12.51
C ALA A 147 16.24 -8.75 -13.39
N ALA A 148 16.35 -7.60 -12.75
CA ALA A 148 16.37 -6.32 -13.42
C ALA A 148 17.44 -6.40 -14.51
N THR A 149 17.01 -6.48 -15.77
CA THR A 149 17.88 -6.21 -16.91
C THR A 149 18.23 -4.74 -16.77
N GLU A 150 19.39 -4.48 -16.17
CA GLU A 150 20.09 -3.21 -16.30
C GLU A 150 20.31 -2.97 -17.80
N ARG A 151 19.47 -2.11 -18.38
CA ARG A 151 19.80 -1.52 -19.68
C ARG A 151 20.91 -0.50 -19.44
N ARG A 152 22.16 -0.92 -19.65
CA ARG A 152 23.23 0.00 -20.01
C ARG A 152 22.91 0.54 -21.41
N GLY A 153 22.70 1.85 -21.50
CA GLY A 153 22.69 2.63 -22.73
C GLY A 153 23.45 3.92 -22.47
#